data_AF-A0A9E5N833-F1
#
_entry.id   AF-A0A9E5N833-F1
#
_cell.length_a   1.000
_cell.length_b   1.000
_cell.length_c   1.000
_cell.angle_alpha   90.00
_cell.angle_beta   90.00
_cell.angle_gamma   90.00
#
_symmetry.space_group_name_H-M   'P 1'
#
loop_
_entity.id
_entity.type
_entity.pdbx_description
1 polymer ?
#
loop_
_entity_poly.entity_id
_entity_poly.type
_entity_poly.pdbx_seq_one_letter_code
_entity_poly.pdbx_strand_id
1 'polypeptide(L)'
;AGVVLVNVGPQREKARRTRAIADIKEMDTMLEIYHADNGDYPTSQQGLQALITEPSTPPVPGNWQGPYMKNRRQPPLDPWGNEYVYVSPGQQNPDTFDLYSYGADGRSGGSGKDEDVVPWEE
;
A
#
# COMPACT_ATOMS: atom_id res chain seq x y z
N ALA A 1 -37.74 -21.08 17.36
CA ALA A 1 -36.39 -20.49 17.33
C ALA A 1 -36.15 -19.97 15.92
N GLY A 2 -36.07 -18.65 15.73
CA GLY A 2 -35.85 -18.02 14.42
C GLY A 2 -34.37 -17.67 14.27
N VAL A 3 -33.68 -18.30 13.32
CA VAL A 3 -32.31 -17.92 12.98
C VAL A 3 -32.39 -16.67 12.12
N VAL A 4 -31.96 -15.53 12.66
CA VAL A 4 -31.71 -14.34 11.87
C VAL A 4 -30.46 -14.62 11.05
N LEU A 5 -30.62 -14.87 9.75
CA LEU A 5 -29.50 -14.86 8.81
C LEU A 5 -29.04 -13.41 8.66
N VAL A 6 -28.12 -13.00 9.53
CA VAL A 6 -27.43 -11.72 9.36
C VAL A 6 -26.56 -11.85 8.12
N ASN A 7 -26.90 -11.10 7.07
CA ASN A 7 -26.08 -11.03 5.86
C ASN A 7 -24.81 -10.22 6.14
N VAL A 8 -23.75 -10.89 6.60
CA VAL A 8 -22.49 -10.26 7.02
C VAL A 8 -21.58 -9.86 5.84
N GLY A 9 -21.95 -10.23 4.60
CA GLY A 9 -21.19 -9.94 3.38
C GLY A 9 -20.76 -8.48 3.21
N PRO A 10 -21.71 -7.51 3.15
CA PRO A 10 -21.37 -6.10 2.91
C PRO A 10 -20.55 -5.46 4.03
N GLN A 11 -20.74 -5.88 5.28
CA GLN A 11 -19.96 -5.37 6.42
C GLN A 11 -18.51 -5.85 6.37
N ARG A 12 -18.28 -7.09 5.91
CA ARG A 12 -16.92 -7.63 5.72
C ARG A 12 -16.19 -6.90 4.59
N GLU A 13 -16.87 -6.58 3.49
CA GLU A 13 -16.26 -5.83 2.39
C GLU A 13 -15.86 -4.42 2.80
N LYS A 14 -16.75 -3.72 3.53
CA LYS A 14 -16.43 -2.40 4.08
C LYS A 14 -15.22 -2.47 5.02
N ALA A 15 -15.17 -3.45 5.91
CA ALA A 15 -14.05 -3.65 6.81
C ALA A 15 -12.73 -3.92 6.06
N ARG A 16 -12.77 -4.69 4.97
CA ARG A 16 -11.62 -4.89 4.09
C ARG A 16 -11.14 -3.58 3.49
N ARG A 17 -12.00 -2.82 2.82
CA ARG A 17 -11.62 -1.50 2.26
C ARG A 17 -11.03 -0.57 3.31
N THR A 18 -11.67 -0.45 4.49
CA THR A 18 -11.13 0.36 5.59
C THR A 18 -9.74 -0.13 6.03
N ARG A 19 -9.53 -1.45 6.07
CA ARG A 19 -8.21 -2.02 6.37
C ARG A 19 -7.19 -1.66 5.29
N ALA A 20 -7.54 -1.80 4.00
CA ALA A 20 -6.67 -1.44 2.90
C ALA A 20 -6.22 0.02 2.97
N ILE A 21 -7.16 0.94 3.23
CA ILE A 21 -6.87 2.37 3.39
C ILE A 21 -5.94 2.62 4.58
N ALA A 22 -6.16 1.95 5.71
CA ALA A 22 -5.30 2.09 6.88
C ALA A 22 -3.87 1.58 6.61
N ASP A 23 -3.74 0.45 5.92
CA ASP A 23 -2.45 -0.08 5.50
C ASP A 23 -1.75 0.89 4.53
N ILE A 24 -2.45 1.44 3.52
CA ILE A 24 -1.91 2.46 2.60
C ILE A 24 -1.38 3.68 3.37
N LYS A 25 -2.16 4.22 4.34
CA LYS A 25 -1.74 5.37 5.15
C LYS A 25 -0.51 5.08 6.02
N GLU A 26 -0.41 3.87 6.57
CA GLU A 26 0.79 3.45 7.32
C GLU A 26 2.02 3.44 6.41
N MET A 27 1.90 2.85 5.21
CA MET A 27 2.99 2.77 4.25
C MET A 27 3.39 4.14 3.70
N ASP A 28 2.41 5.00 3.41
CA ASP A 28 2.59 6.40 3.02
C ASP A 28 3.45 7.15 4.04
N THR A 29 3.11 7.07 5.32
CA THR A 29 3.91 7.68 6.40
C THR A 29 5.35 7.15 6.41
N MET A 30 5.57 5.85 6.17
CA MET A 30 6.91 5.29 6.13
C MET A 30 7.71 5.74 4.90
N LEU A 31 7.05 5.93 3.76
CA LEU A 31 7.65 6.45 2.54
C LEU A 31 8.05 7.92 2.72
N GLU A 32 7.24 8.73 3.39
CA GLU A 32 7.60 10.11 3.73
C GLU A 32 8.84 10.17 4.62
N ILE A 33 8.95 9.30 5.63
CA ILE A 33 10.14 9.23 6.49
C ILE A 33 11.36 8.79 5.67
N TYR A 34 11.22 7.77 4.81
CA TYR A 34 12.30 7.35 3.91
C TYR A 34 12.80 8.51 3.05
N HIS A 35 11.87 9.27 2.46
CA HIS A 35 12.20 10.45 1.65
C HIS A 35 12.87 11.55 2.48
N ALA A 36 12.42 11.80 3.71
CA ALA A 36 13.06 12.76 4.61
C ALA A 36 14.51 12.39 4.96
N ASP A 37 14.80 11.09 5.10
CA ASP A 37 16.14 10.60 5.40
C ASP A 37 17.08 10.60 4.18
N ASN A 38 16.56 10.22 3.01
CA ASN A 38 17.36 9.93 1.82
C ASN A 38 17.29 11.01 0.74
N GLY A 39 16.33 11.92 0.83
CA GLY A 39 16.06 12.97 -0.16
C GLY A 39 15.18 12.54 -1.33
N ASP A 40 15.00 11.23 -1.54
CA ASP A 40 14.23 10.66 -2.65
C ASP A 40 13.36 9.50 -2.15
N TYR A 41 12.23 9.26 -2.82
CA TYR A 41 11.40 8.07 -2.60
C TYR A 41 12.09 6.82 -3.18
N PRO A 42 11.81 5.61 -2.66
CA PRO A 42 12.33 4.40 -3.28
C PRO A 42 11.79 4.25 -4.71
N THR A 43 12.60 3.77 -5.63
CA THR A 43 12.16 3.54 -7.01
C THR A 43 11.15 2.40 -7.10
N SER A 44 10.34 2.34 -8.16
CA SER A 44 9.43 1.20 -8.41
C SER A 44 10.15 -0.16 -8.43
N GLN A 45 11.43 -0.19 -8.81
CA GLN A 45 12.23 -1.42 -8.81
C GLN A 45 12.66 -1.84 -7.39
N GLN A 46 12.93 -0.87 -6.52
CA GLN A 46 13.19 -1.13 -5.10
C GLN A 46 11.89 -1.49 -4.36
N GLY A 47 10.79 -0.83 -4.72
CA GLY A 47 9.47 -1.06 -4.20
C GLY A 47 9.32 -0.80 -2.71
N LEU A 48 8.22 -1.32 -2.14
CA LEU A 48 7.93 -1.22 -0.71
C LEU A 48 8.93 -2.03 0.16
N GLN A 49 9.72 -2.92 -0.44
CA GLN A 49 10.77 -3.65 0.26
C GLN A 49 11.85 -2.71 0.82
N ALA A 50 12.06 -1.55 0.19
CA ALA A 50 12.99 -0.51 0.67
C ALA A 50 12.62 0.04 2.06
N LEU A 51 11.36 -0.08 2.47
CA LEU A 51 10.89 0.31 3.80
C LEU A 51 11.30 -0.68 4.90
N ILE A 52 11.69 -1.89 4.52
CA ILE A 52 11.99 -3.01 5.44
C ILE A 52 13.48 -3.35 5.41
N THR A 53 14.11 -3.28 4.25
CA THR A 53 15.52 -3.64 4.06
C THR A 53 16.17 -2.59 3.20
N GLU A 54 17.39 -2.22 3.56
CA GLU A 54 18.19 -1.27 2.78
C GLU A 54 18.33 -1.78 1.33
N PRO A 55 17.85 -1.02 0.33
CA PRO A 55 17.96 -1.42 -1.05
C PRO A 55 19.41 -1.30 -1.54
N SER A 56 19.90 -2.37 -2.16
CA SER A 56 21.25 -2.38 -2.78
C SER A 56 21.24 -1.99 -4.26
N THR A 57 20.06 -1.79 -4.85
CA THR A 57 19.91 -1.37 -6.25
C THR A 57 20.03 0.15 -6.39
N PRO A 58 20.70 0.68 -7.42
CA PRO A 58 20.79 2.11 -7.66
C PRO A 58 19.41 2.77 -7.85
N PRO A 59 19.19 4.00 -7.35
CA PRO A 59 20.09 4.76 -6.47
C PRO A 59 20.15 4.13 -5.07
N VAL A 60 21.38 3.85 -4.59
CA VAL A 60 21.58 3.30 -3.24
C VAL A 60 21.41 4.43 -2.24
N PRO A 61 20.51 4.31 -1.25
CA PRO A 61 20.28 5.34 -0.25
C PRO A 61 21.55 5.60 0.56
N GLY A 62 21.94 6.87 0.67
CA GLY A 62 23.14 7.26 1.41
C GLY A 62 22.93 7.35 2.92
N ASN A 63 21.68 7.42 3.39
CA ASN A 63 21.34 7.67 4.78
C ASN A 63 20.11 6.84 5.21
N TRP A 64 20.06 5.57 4.80
CA TRP A 64 18.98 4.68 5.19
C TRP A 64 19.02 4.43 6.72
N GLN A 65 17.98 4.86 7.44
CA GLN A 65 17.87 4.72 8.90
C GLN A 65 16.85 3.65 9.33
N GLY A 66 16.43 2.79 8.39
CA GLY A 66 15.40 1.80 8.61
C GLY A 66 15.83 0.63 9.52
N PRO A 67 14.95 -0.39 9.68
CA PRO A 67 13.69 -0.58 8.97
C PRO A 67 12.62 0.43 9.41
N TYR A 68 11.98 1.08 8.43
CA TYR A 68 10.87 2.00 8.64
C TYR A 68 9.63 1.25 9.11
N MET A 69 9.40 0.05 8.59
CA MET A 69 8.37 -0.88 9.07
C MET A 69 8.91 -1.85 10.12
N LYS A 70 8.62 -1.56 11.39
CA LYS A 70 9.01 -2.43 12.51
C LYS A 70 8.27 -3.75 12.47
N ASN A 71 8.96 -4.85 12.80
CA ASN A 71 8.39 -6.20 12.90
C ASN A 71 7.76 -6.73 11.60
N ARG A 72 8.22 -6.26 10.44
CA ARG A 72 7.86 -6.78 9.13
C ARG A 72 9.08 -7.37 8.45
N ARG A 73 8.88 -8.48 7.74
CA ARG A 73 9.90 -9.08 6.85
C ARG A 73 9.59 -8.82 5.38
N GLN A 74 8.32 -8.57 5.07
CA GLN A 74 7.77 -8.31 3.75
C GLN A 74 6.68 -7.23 3.88
N PRO A 75 6.40 -6.47 2.82
CA PRO A 75 5.28 -5.55 2.78
C PRO A 75 3.97 -6.28 3.12
N PRO A 76 3.01 -5.61 3.77
CA PRO A 76 1.70 -6.21 3.98
C PRO A 76 1.04 -6.51 2.62
N LEU A 77 0.28 -7.59 2.56
CA LEU A 77 -0.68 -7.82 1.47
C LEU A 77 -1.96 -7.07 1.78
N ASP A 78 -2.70 -6.74 0.74
CA ASP A 78 -4.01 -6.15 0.88
C ASP A 78 -5.02 -7.15 1.51
N PRO A 79 -6.20 -6.69 1.93
CA PRO A 79 -7.22 -7.52 2.59
C PRO A 79 -7.79 -8.66 1.74
N TRP A 80 -7.49 -8.68 0.43
CA TRP A 80 -7.89 -9.71 -0.52
C TRP A 80 -6.72 -10.65 -0.85
N GLY A 81 -5.52 -10.37 -0.35
CA GLY A 81 -4.32 -11.18 -0.50
C GLY A 81 -3.44 -10.78 -1.69
N ASN A 82 -3.69 -9.63 -2.30
CA ASN A 82 -2.90 -9.09 -3.40
C ASN A 82 -1.79 -8.18 -2.87
N GLU A 83 -0.73 -8.01 -3.65
CA GLU A 83 0.33 -7.05 -3.34
C GLU A 83 -0.19 -5.62 -3.58
N TYR A 84 0.23 -4.68 -2.74
CA TYR A 84 0.01 -3.26 -3.01
C TYR A 84 0.85 -2.80 -4.19
N VAL A 85 0.25 -1.96 -5.02
CA VAL A 85 0.91 -1.38 -6.18
C VAL A 85 1.59 -0.10 -5.75
N TYR A 86 2.91 -0.06 -5.95
CA TYR A 86 3.74 1.11 -5.68
C TYR A 86 4.46 1.56 -6.95
N VAL A 87 4.32 2.83 -7.29
CA VAL A 87 4.95 3.42 -8.48
C VAL A 87 5.61 4.75 -8.10
N SER A 88 6.91 4.87 -8.33
CA SER A 88 7.66 6.12 -8.17
C SER A 88 8.65 6.34 -9.33
N PRO A 89 8.61 7.49 -10.02
CA PRO A 89 7.66 8.60 -9.84
C PRO A 89 6.21 8.18 -10.16
N GLY A 90 5.23 8.75 -9.44
CA GLY A 90 3.82 8.42 -9.60
C GLY A 90 3.28 8.77 -10.99
N GLN A 91 2.28 8.03 -11.47
CA GLN A 91 1.52 8.35 -12.67
C GLN A 91 0.43 9.40 -12.37
N GLN A 92 -0.23 9.28 -11.23
CA GLN A 92 -1.22 10.26 -10.73
C GLN A 92 -0.51 11.40 -10.00
N ASN A 93 0.53 11.08 -9.23
CA ASN A 93 1.32 12.06 -8.48
C ASN A 93 2.78 12.10 -8.99
N PRO A 94 3.06 12.86 -10.07
CA PRO A 94 4.38 12.86 -10.72
C PRO A 94 5.51 13.40 -9.83
N ASP A 95 5.18 14.27 -8.87
CA ASP A 95 6.14 14.84 -7.92
C ASP A 95 6.45 13.90 -6.73
N THR A 96 5.68 12.81 -6.55
CA THR A 96 5.83 11.88 -5.43
C THR A 96 5.74 10.42 -5.90
N PHE A 97 4.77 9.67 -5.40
CA PHE A 97 4.54 8.26 -5.69
C PHE A 97 3.04 7.97 -5.72
N ASP A 98 2.69 6.88 -6.39
CA ASP A 98 1.36 6.30 -6.30
C ASP A 98 1.42 5.02 -5.47
N LEU A 99 0.51 4.87 -4.52
CA LEU A 99 0.34 3.67 -3.71
C LEU A 99 -1.14 3.31 -3.63
N TYR A 100 -1.51 2.13 -4.10
CA TYR A 100 -2.91 1.70 -4.17
C TYR A 100 -3.07 0.17 -4.17
N SER A 101 -4.29 -0.32 -4.02
CA SER A 101 -4.64 -1.75 -4.17
C SER A 101 -5.69 -1.90 -5.27
N TYR A 102 -5.60 -2.98 -6.04
CA TYR A 102 -6.56 -3.32 -7.09
C TYR A 102 -7.88 -3.94 -6.57
N GLY A 103 -8.13 -3.89 -5.27
CA GLY A 103 -9.33 -4.50 -4.69
C GLY A 103 -9.37 -6.03 -4.84
N ALA A 104 -10.58 -6.58 -4.89
CA ALA A 104 -10.80 -8.03 -4.79
C ALA A 104 -10.35 -8.85 -5.99
N ASP A 105 -10.37 -8.29 -7.20
CA ASP A 105 -10.03 -9.02 -8.44
C ASP A 105 -8.55 -8.88 -8.83
N GLY A 106 -7.83 -7.95 -8.19
CA GLY A 106 -6.38 -7.79 -8.39
C GLY A 106 -6.03 -7.16 -9.75
N ARG A 107 -6.98 -6.44 -10.38
CA ARG A 107 -6.75 -5.75 -11.66
C ARG A 107 -7.22 -4.31 -11.57
N SER A 108 -6.65 -3.46 -12.44
CA SER A 108 -7.05 -2.06 -12.54
C SER A 108 -8.53 -1.90 -12.91
N GLY A 109 -9.20 -1.01 -12.22
CA GLY A 109 -10.58 -0.62 -12.47
C GLY A 109 -11.58 -1.37 -11.58
N GLY A 110 -12.57 -2.00 -12.19
CA GLY A 110 -13.62 -2.73 -11.49
C GLY A 110 -14.73 -1.86 -10.89
N SER A 111 -15.59 -2.48 -10.09
CA SER A 111 -16.73 -1.80 -9.44
C SER A 111 -17.15 -2.56 -8.18
N GLY A 112 -17.65 -1.83 -7.18
CA GLY A 112 -18.03 -2.45 -5.92
C GLY A 112 -16.81 -3.11 -5.26
N LYS A 113 -16.87 -4.40 -4.92
CA LYS A 113 -15.73 -5.06 -4.24
C LYS A 113 -14.44 -5.15 -5.06
N ASP A 114 -14.58 -5.07 -6.39
CA ASP A 114 -13.48 -5.19 -7.36
C ASP A 114 -12.93 -3.79 -7.72
N GLU A 115 -13.44 -2.73 -7.10
CA GLU A 115 -12.95 -1.37 -7.33
C GLU A 115 -11.62 -1.12 -6.62
N ASP A 116 -10.72 -0.46 -7.34
CA ASP A 116 -9.43 0.00 -6.83
C ASP A 116 -9.57 0.82 -5.54
N VAL A 117 -8.67 0.59 -4.59
CA VAL A 117 -8.53 1.38 -3.36
C VAL A 117 -7.35 2.32 -3.53
N VAL A 118 -7.65 3.57 -3.88
CA VAL A 118 -6.67 4.64 -4.10
C VAL A 118 -6.77 5.71 -3.00
N PRO A 119 -5.66 6.29 -2.54
CA PRO A 119 -5.66 7.29 -1.46
C PRO A 119 -6.08 8.69 -1.89
N TRP A 120 -6.23 8.96 -3.20
CA TRP A 120 -6.53 10.28 -3.76
C TRP A 120 -7.99 10.45 -4.26
N GLU A 121 -8.83 9.41 -4.21
CA GLU A 121 -10.26 9.52 -4.53
C GLU A 121 -11.13 9.66 -3.26
N GLU A 122 -10.96 10.78 -2.54
CA GLU A 122 -11.99 11.31 -1.63
C GLU A 122 -12.60 12.61 -2.16
#